data_AF-A0A5E6QKM8-F1
#
_entry.id   AF-A0A5E6QKM8-F1
#
_cell.length_a   1.000
_cell.length_b   1.000
_cell.length_c   1.000
_cell.angle_alpha   90.00
_cell.angle_beta   90.00
_cell.angle_gamma   90.00
#
_symmetry.space_group_name_H-M   'P 1'
#
loop_
_entity.id
_entity.type
_entity.pdbx_description
1 polymer ?
#
loop_
_entity_poly.entity_id
_entity_poly.type
_entity_poly.pdbx_seq_one_letter_code
_entity_poly.pdbx_strand_id
1 'polypeptide(L)'
;MIYVPLLSAAFYTHYFAGLCVLVHWLFWWLSRNNRPGMAITLGQWLLANLTVVVLYLPWVPHLIAQLANTTGLGWIKPVTLQEALSLVWQFTLMGNGASQASAWHLLPLALLLFCATTVIADYSLKRPFRFLPIGYFFVPLTTLYVFALFLPLFVPRYLVFSAPAIAMIAALALDGIWRRRALLATVGLLLFVVVQLNGLTAVYRQTDGLSGTNYRRDTEFGQLVKRLNQNALPGDEVIIANPFWYPTFTYYDTTGIDPRFEVRSSIDDYLKLTGRGLLSLIKDPLASIYIDGITVLDCRSQRVWWITDADLHADRPQFAKDRTPVLTIHGGNISAYLFTADSVPASAQASTYCTLKPRPLPAAQNCPPAPSATSANRTRHSLPR
;
A
#
# COMPACT_ATOMS: atom_id res chain seq x y z
N MET A 1 2.86 3.20 -33.15
CA MET A 1 1.48 2.77 -32.83
C MET A 1 1.37 2.11 -31.45
N ILE A 2 2.27 1.18 -31.07
CA ILE A 2 2.21 0.50 -29.75
C ILE A 2 2.62 1.40 -28.55
N TYR A 3 3.45 2.43 -28.78
CA TYR A 3 3.95 3.32 -27.72
C TYR A 3 2.85 4.02 -26.90
N VAL A 4 1.90 4.67 -27.58
CA VAL A 4 0.80 5.44 -26.95
C VAL A 4 -0.05 4.57 -26.02
N PRO A 5 -0.58 3.40 -26.44
CA PRO A 5 -1.38 2.57 -25.54
C PRO A 5 -0.56 2.01 -24.38
N LEU A 6 0.70 1.59 -24.59
CA LEU A 6 1.54 1.10 -23.49
C LEU A 6 1.85 2.18 -22.46
N LEU A 7 2.19 3.40 -22.89
CA LEU A 7 2.49 4.47 -21.97
C LEU A 7 1.22 4.96 -21.24
N SER A 8 0.08 5.01 -21.94
CA SER A 8 -1.20 5.32 -21.31
C SER A 8 -1.56 4.28 -20.26
N ALA A 9 -1.43 2.98 -20.59
CA ALA A 9 -1.65 1.91 -19.62
C ALA A 9 -0.71 2.03 -18.40
N ALA A 10 0.56 2.38 -18.60
CA ALA A 10 1.49 2.61 -17.51
C ALA A 10 1.06 3.76 -16.59
N PHE A 11 0.51 4.86 -17.13
CA PHE A 11 -0.02 5.96 -16.33
C PHE A 11 -1.27 5.58 -15.51
N TYR A 12 -2.11 4.70 -16.04
CA TYR A 12 -3.28 4.20 -15.33
C TYR A 12 -2.95 3.14 -14.27
N THR A 13 -1.78 2.49 -14.34
CA THR A 13 -1.34 1.52 -13.32
C THR A 13 -0.44 2.14 -12.26
N HIS A 14 0.37 3.15 -12.60
CA HIS A 14 1.39 3.66 -11.70
C HIS A 14 1.75 5.13 -11.95
N TYR A 15 1.54 6.01 -10.96
CA TYR A 15 1.87 7.43 -11.08
C TYR A 15 3.35 7.71 -11.38
N PHE A 16 4.27 6.94 -10.80
CA PHE A 16 5.70 7.14 -11.05
C PHE A 16 6.15 6.67 -12.44
N ALA A 17 5.27 6.06 -13.25
CA ALA A 17 5.54 5.83 -14.67
C ALA A 17 5.84 7.13 -15.43
N GLY A 18 5.38 8.29 -14.94
CA GLY A 18 5.77 9.60 -15.46
C GLY A 18 7.28 9.85 -15.45
N LEU A 19 8.02 9.26 -14.51
CA LEU A 19 9.49 9.35 -14.48
C LEU A 19 10.14 8.64 -15.67
N CYS A 20 9.53 7.57 -16.20
CA CYS A 20 9.99 6.88 -17.41
C CYS A 20 9.82 7.72 -18.66
N VAL A 21 8.89 8.68 -18.68
CA VAL A 21 8.73 9.60 -19.82
C VAL A 21 10.00 10.40 -20.04
N LEU A 22 10.68 10.84 -18.98
CA LEU A 22 11.96 11.53 -19.07
C LEU A 22 13.05 10.66 -19.71
N VAL A 23 13.05 9.36 -19.41
CA VAL A 23 13.95 8.38 -20.05
C VAL A 23 13.66 8.27 -21.54
N HIS A 24 12.38 8.22 -21.93
CA HIS A 24 11.97 8.19 -23.33
C HIS A 24 12.38 9.45 -24.08
N TRP A 25 12.25 10.63 -23.46
CA TRP A 25 12.72 11.89 -24.02
C TRP A 25 14.24 11.93 -24.18
N LEU A 26 14.99 11.47 -23.18
CA LEU A 26 16.44 11.33 -23.25
C LEU A 26 16.85 10.39 -24.39
N PHE A 27 16.20 9.24 -24.50
CA PHE A 27 16.46 8.27 -25.57
C PHE A 27 16.17 8.86 -26.95
N TRP A 28 15.01 9.51 -27.11
CA TRP A 28 14.64 10.18 -28.35
C TRP A 28 15.68 11.24 -28.74
N TRP A 29 16.08 12.10 -27.80
CA TRP A 29 17.10 13.12 -28.00
C TRP A 29 18.45 12.54 -28.45
N LEU A 30 18.90 11.46 -27.82
CA LEU A 30 20.14 10.77 -28.19
C LEU A 30 20.03 10.04 -29.53
N SER A 31 18.83 9.65 -29.94
CA SER A 31 18.60 8.89 -31.18
C SER A 31 18.46 9.79 -32.42
N ARG A 32 17.94 11.01 -32.27
CA ARG A 32 17.60 11.90 -33.39
C ARG A 32 18.79 12.31 -34.28
N ASN A 33 20.00 12.37 -33.73
CA ASN A 33 21.21 12.75 -34.47
C ASN A 33 21.90 11.56 -35.16
N ASN A 34 21.48 10.32 -34.90
CA ASN A 34 22.22 9.13 -35.33
C ASN A 34 21.69 8.49 -36.63
N ARG A 35 20.51 8.89 -37.15
CA ARG A 35 19.93 8.34 -38.38
C ARG A 35 19.01 9.33 -39.14
N PRO A 36 19.49 9.98 -40.21
CA PRO A 36 18.62 10.67 -41.14
C PRO A 36 17.78 9.63 -41.91
N GLY A 37 16.48 9.54 -41.63
CA GLY A 37 15.53 8.68 -42.37
C GLY A 37 14.76 7.63 -41.57
N MET A 38 15.13 7.36 -40.31
CA MET A 38 14.41 6.39 -39.46
C MET A 38 14.11 6.89 -38.04
N ALA A 39 14.40 8.18 -37.78
CA ALA A 39 14.12 8.82 -36.51
C ALA A 39 12.69 9.41 -36.52
N ILE A 40 11.94 9.13 -35.45
CA ILE A 40 10.64 9.78 -35.20
C ILE A 40 10.88 11.29 -35.17
N THR A 41 10.17 12.05 -36.01
CA THR A 41 10.34 13.50 -36.05
C THR A 41 9.87 14.14 -34.74
N LEU A 42 10.32 15.35 -34.44
CA LEU A 42 9.86 16.06 -33.24
C LEU A 42 8.32 16.22 -33.24
N GLY A 43 7.72 16.52 -34.40
CA GLY A 43 6.27 16.63 -34.52
C GLY A 43 5.54 15.32 -34.23
N GLN A 44 6.03 14.19 -34.76
CA GLN A 44 5.46 12.86 -34.48
C GLN A 44 5.63 12.48 -33.00
N TRP A 45 6.77 12.80 -32.40
CA TRP A 45 7.05 12.52 -30.99
C TRP A 45 6.17 13.36 -30.05
N LEU A 46 6.00 14.65 -30.35
CA LEU A 46 5.10 15.55 -29.64
C LEU A 46 3.65 15.09 -29.76
N LEU A 47 3.20 14.74 -30.97
CA LEU A 47 1.85 14.23 -31.19
C LEU A 47 1.59 12.97 -30.35
N ALA A 48 2.54 12.03 -30.33
CA ALA A 48 2.40 10.82 -29.52
C ALA A 48 2.27 11.11 -28.01
N ASN A 49 3.10 12.01 -27.47
CA ASN A 49 3.03 12.39 -26.05
C ASN A 49 1.75 13.19 -25.74
N LEU A 50 1.32 14.07 -26.64
CA LEU A 50 0.07 14.81 -26.51
C LEU A 50 -1.13 13.86 -26.49
N THR A 51 -1.15 12.84 -27.36
CA THR A 51 -2.21 11.81 -27.33
C THR A 51 -2.24 11.09 -25.98
N VAL A 52 -1.09 10.75 -25.39
CA VAL A 52 -1.03 10.14 -24.05
C VAL A 52 -1.59 11.09 -22.98
N VAL A 53 -1.26 12.37 -23.02
CA VAL A 53 -1.81 13.37 -22.09
C VAL A 53 -3.33 13.48 -22.23
N VAL A 54 -3.85 13.53 -23.46
CA VAL A 54 -5.30 13.57 -23.72
C VAL A 54 -5.98 12.31 -23.18
N LEU A 55 -5.40 11.12 -23.38
CA LEU A 55 -5.93 9.87 -22.84
C LEU A 55 -5.89 9.79 -21.31
N TYR A 56 -4.97 10.51 -20.66
CA TYR A 56 -4.85 10.57 -19.21
C TYR A 56 -5.70 11.69 -18.57
N LEU A 57 -6.21 12.64 -19.37
CA LEU A 57 -6.99 13.78 -18.90
C LEU A 57 -8.16 13.42 -17.96
N PRO A 58 -8.93 12.33 -18.19
CA PRO A 58 -10.00 11.94 -17.28
C PRO A 58 -9.53 11.63 -15.84
N TRP A 59 -8.27 11.22 -15.67
CA TRP A 59 -7.69 10.88 -14.36
C TRP A 59 -7.04 12.07 -13.64
N VAL A 60 -6.74 13.15 -14.35
CA VAL A 60 -6.06 14.33 -13.80
C VAL A 60 -6.76 14.91 -12.56
N PRO A 61 -8.09 15.03 -12.48
CA PRO A 61 -8.77 15.51 -11.27
C PRO A 61 -8.48 14.65 -10.03
N HIS A 62 -8.43 13.32 -10.18
CA HIS A 62 -8.12 12.40 -9.08
C HIS A 62 -6.67 12.54 -8.62
N LEU A 63 -5.73 12.69 -9.56
CA LEU A 63 -4.33 12.96 -9.24
C LEU A 63 -4.18 14.26 -8.44
N ILE A 64 -4.83 15.35 -8.87
CA ILE A 64 -4.80 16.64 -8.16
C ILE A 64 -5.40 16.48 -6.75
N ALA A 65 -6.56 15.82 -6.63
CA ALA A 65 -7.20 15.60 -5.33
C ALA A 65 -6.37 14.71 -4.38
N GLN A 66 -5.49 13.86 -4.92
CA GLN A 66 -4.56 13.04 -4.15
C GLN A 66 -3.33 13.86 -3.71
N LEU A 67 -2.75 14.67 -4.60
CA LEU A 67 -1.63 15.54 -4.28
C LEU A 67 -2.01 16.64 -3.27
N ALA A 68 -3.24 17.16 -3.35
CA ALA A 68 -3.75 18.13 -2.38
C ALA A 68 -3.98 17.53 -0.98
N ASN A 69 -4.14 16.21 -0.87
CA ASN A 69 -4.36 15.54 0.41
C ASN A 69 -3.08 14.87 0.93
N THR A 70 -2.21 15.67 1.53
CA THR A 70 -0.91 15.22 2.06
C THR A 70 -1.00 14.49 3.40
N THR A 71 -2.18 14.44 4.04
CA THR A 71 -2.38 13.77 5.35
C THR A 71 -1.97 12.29 5.33
N GLY A 72 -2.18 11.60 4.20
CA GLY A 72 -1.76 10.21 4.00
C GLY A 72 -0.26 9.99 3.75
N LEU A 73 0.53 11.07 3.62
CA LEU A 73 1.98 11.00 3.41
C LEU A 73 2.79 11.11 4.70
N GLY A 74 2.14 11.38 5.85
CA GLY A 74 2.84 11.66 7.12
C GLY A 74 3.73 10.53 7.65
N TRP A 75 3.55 9.30 7.15
CA TRP A 75 4.40 8.16 7.49
C TRP A 75 5.74 8.15 6.72
N ILE A 76 5.87 8.93 5.63
CA ILE A 76 7.09 9.03 4.83
C ILE A 76 8.00 10.10 5.44
N LYS A 77 9.21 9.69 5.83
CA LYS A 77 10.22 10.59 6.37
C LYS A 77 10.85 11.45 5.25
N PRO A 78 11.34 12.66 5.56
CA PRO A 78 12.13 13.44 4.63
C PRO A 78 13.32 12.63 4.10
N VAL A 79 13.57 12.72 2.79
CA VAL A 79 14.62 11.92 2.14
C VAL A 79 16.01 12.38 2.55
N THR A 80 16.90 11.42 2.76
CA THR A 80 18.34 11.66 2.96
C THR A 80 19.16 11.22 1.74
N LEU A 81 20.32 11.83 1.55
CA LEU A 81 21.26 11.39 0.50
C LEU A 81 21.66 9.92 0.70
N GLN A 82 21.82 9.49 1.96
CA GLN A 82 22.17 8.11 2.28
C GLN A 82 21.10 7.11 1.81
N GLU A 83 19.82 7.40 2.00
CA GLU A 83 18.71 6.54 1.53
C GLU A 83 18.69 6.43 0.00
N ALA A 84 19.00 7.51 -0.71
CA ALA A 84 19.10 7.49 -2.17
C ALA A 84 20.28 6.65 -2.65
N LEU A 85 21.44 6.80 -2.02
CA LEU A 85 22.66 6.06 -2.37
C LEU A 85 22.56 4.57 -1.99
N SER A 86 21.88 4.23 -0.90
CA SER A 86 21.66 2.84 -0.48
C SER A 86 20.55 2.13 -1.25
N LEU A 87 19.88 2.80 -2.19
CA LEU A 87 18.82 2.17 -2.98
C LEU A 87 19.33 1.00 -3.82
N VAL A 88 20.55 1.10 -4.38
CA VAL A 88 21.15 -0.02 -5.14
C VAL A 88 21.34 -1.23 -4.23
N TRP A 89 21.81 -1.02 -3.00
CA TRP A 89 21.93 -2.08 -2.00
C TRP A 89 20.58 -2.75 -1.71
N GLN A 90 19.52 -1.96 -1.53
CA GLN A 90 18.17 -2.48 -1.29
C GLN A 90 17.65 -3.30 -2.48
N PHE A 91 17.92 -2.90 -3.71
CA PHE A 91 17.46 -3.62 -4.89
C PHE A 91 18.30 -4.85 -5.26
N THR A 92 19.58 -4.89 -4.90
CA THR A 92 20.44 -6.04 -5.19
C THR A 92 20.51 -7.06 -4.05
N LEU A 93 20.61 -6.60 -2.81
CA LEU A 93 20.76 -7.48 -1.64
C LEU A 93 19.47 -7.66 -0.85
N MET A 94 18.41 -6.90 -1.17
CA MET A 94 17.20 -6.85 -0.35
C MET A 94 17.51 -6.50 1.12
N GLY A 95 18.63 -5.81 1.39
CA GLY A 95 19.06 -5.48 2.74
C GLY A 95 18.45 -4.18 3.25
N ASN A 96 18.57 -3.92 4.56
CA ASN A 96 18.10 -2.68 5.18
C ASN A 96 18.87 -1.48 4.64
N GLY A 97 18.15 -0.44 4.18
CA GLY A 97 18.77 0.70 3.49
C GLY A 97 19.45 1.73 4.40
N ALA A 98 18.84 2.09 5.53
CA ALA A 98 19.22 3.30 6.27
C ALA A 98 19.54 3.08 7.78
N SER A 99 19.18 1.94 8.36
CA SER A 99 19.32 1.72 9.81
C SER A 99 20.77 1.48 10.27
N GLN A 100 21.72 1.25 9.35
CA GLN A 100 23.14 1.08 9.67
C GLN A 100 24.01 1.80 8.63
N ALA A 101 24.39 3.04 8.89
CA ALA A 101 25.30 3.80 8.04
C ALA A 101 26.71 3.18 8.02
N SER A 102 26.97 2.33 7.05
CA SER A 102 28.30 1.73 6.82
C SER A 102 28.70 1.90 5.37
N ALA A 103 29.97 2.23 5.13
CA ALA A 103 30.54 2.42 3.78
C ALA A 103 30.31 1.21 2.87
N TRP A 104 30.15 0.01 3.44
CA TRP A 104 29.82 -1.21 2.70
C TRP A 104 28.50 -1.14 1.92
N HIS A 105 27.54 -0.32 2.36
CA HIS A 105 26.27 -0.13 1.63
C HIS A 105 26.46 0.59 0.28
N LEU A 106 27.59 1.27 0.09
CA LEU A 106 27.92 1.94 -1.16
C LEU A 106 28.61 1.01 -2.17
N LEU A 107 29.04 -0.18 -1.75
CA LEU A 107 29.73 -1.12 -2.64
C LEU A 107 28.90 -1.53 -3.86
N PRO A 108 27.60 -1.90 -3.74
CA PRO A 108 26.78 -2.21 -4.91
C PRO A 108 26.60 -1.02 -5.84
N LEU A 109 26.48 0.20 -5.29
CA LEU A 109 26.41 1.42 -6.10
C LEU A 109 27.73 1.66 -6.84
N ALA A 110 28.88 1.52 -6.18
CA ALA A 110 30.19 1.67 -6.81
C ALA A 110 30.40 0.66 -7.95
N LEU A 111 30.01 -0.60 -7.73
CA LEU A 111 30.04 -1.64 -8.77
C LEU A 111 29.09 -1.34 -9.93
N LEU A 112 27.88 -0.85 -9.64
CA LEU A 112 26.93 -0.45 -10.67
C LEU A 112 27.47 0.73 -11.50
N LEU A 113 28.09 1.72 -10.85
CA LEU A 113 28.75 2.83 -11.54
C LEU A 113 29.91 2.35 -12.40
N PHE A 114 30.73 1.42 -11.90
CA PHE A 114 31.76 0.76 -12.70
C PHE A 114 31.15 0.08 -13.94
N CYS A 115 30.11 -0.76 -13.78
CA CYS A 115 29.41 -1.36 -14.91
C CYS A 115 28.88 -0.30 -15.89
N ALA A 116 28.22 0.76 -15.40
CA ALA A 116 27.73 1.85 -16.23
C ALA A 116 28.85 2.54 -17.03
N THR A 117 30.01 2.79 -16.42
CA THR A 117 31.17 3.37 -17.12
C THR A 117 31.72 2.43 -18.20
N THR A 118 31.78 1.11 -17.95
CA THR A 118 32.20 0.13 -18.97
C THR A 118 31.25 0.10 -20.15
N VAL A 119 29.93 0.17 -19.91
CA VAL A 119 28.91 0.24 -20.96
C VAL A 119 29.01 1.54 -21.78
N ILE A 120 29.30 2.67 -21.13
CA ILE A 120 29.52 3.95 -21.83
C ILE A 120 30.78 3.89 -22.68
N ALA A 121 31.85 3.28 -22.17
CA ALA A 121 33.14 3.15 -22.86
C ALA A 121 33.11 2.12 -24.01
N ASP A 122 32.16 1.20 -24.03
CA ASP A 122 32.00 0.26 -25.14
C ASP A 122 31.41 0.99 -26.36
N TYR A 123 32.21 1.14 -27.42
CA TYR A 123 31.78 1.76 -28.67
C TYR A 123 31.13 0.79 -29.66
N SER A 124 31.05 -0.51 -29.33
CA SER A 124 30.38 -1.50 -30.19
C SER A 124 28.87 -1.31 -30.21
N LEU A 125 28.29 -0.78 -29.12
CA LEU A 125 26.88 -0.40 -29.06
C LEU A 125 26.66 1.03 -29.55
N LYS A 126 25.55 1.23 -30.26
CA LYS A 126 25.10 2.58 -30.66
C LYS A 126 24.81 3.42 -29.41
N ARG A 127 25.23 4.70 -29.44
CA ARG A 127 25.06 5.67 -28.35
C ARG A 127 23.71 5.59 -27.61
N PRO A 128 22.53 5.71 -28.24
CA PRO A 128 21.27 5.74 -27.51
C PRO A 128 20.98 4.47 -26.70
N PHE A 129 21.41 3.30 -27.19
CA PHE A 129 21.17 2.02 -26.51
C PHE A 129 22.10 1.79 -25.32
N ARG A 130 23.27 2.44 -25.29
CA ARG A 130 24.18 2.43 -24.12
C ARG A 130 23.59 3.20 -22.95
N PHE A 131 23.01 4.36 -23.25
CA PHE A 131 22.42 5.25 -22.23
C PHE A 131 21.01 4.83 -21.81
N LEU A 132 20.31 3.98 -22.57
CA LEU A 132 18.95 3.58 -22.24
C LEU A 132 18.83 2.89 -20.86
N PRO A 133 19.54 1.79 -20.55
CA PRO A 133 19.40 1.13 -19.25
C PRO A 133 19.96 2.00 -18.11
N ILE A 134 21.02 2.77 -18.37
CA ILE A 134 21.58 3.73 -17.41
C ILE A 134 20.53 4.81 -17.06
N GLY A 135 19.92 5.41 -18.08
CA GLY A 135 18.84 6.38 -17.91
C GLY A 135 17.63 5.77 -17.22
N TYR A 136 17.27 4.53 -17.57
CA TYR A 136 16.14 3.82 -16.99
C TYR A 136 16.25 3.63 -15.47
N PHE A 137 17.48 3.50 -14.95
CA PHE A 137 17.73 3.48 -13.51
C PHE A 137 17.87 4.90 -12.91
N PHE A 138 18.84 5.66 -13.42
CA PHE A 138 19.30 6.89 -12.76
C PHE A 138 18.35 8.06 -12.95
N VAL A 139 17.62 8.17 -14.07
CA VAL A 139 16.70 9.30 -14.28
C VAL A 139 15.52 9.25 -13.33
N PRO A 140 14.79 8.12 -13.15
CA PRO A 140 13.73 8.04 -12.13
C PRO A 140 14.24 8.27 -10.72
N LEU A 141 15.40 7.66 -10.36
CA LEU A 141 16.00 7.83 -9.04
C LEU A 141 16.32 9.29 -8.73
N THR A 142 17.08 9.95 -9.61
CA THR A 142 17.51 11.35 -9.41
C THR A 142 16.33 12.30 -9.43
N THR A 143 15.39 12.11 -10.35
CA THR A 143 14.18 12.94 -10.44
C THR A 143 13.34 12.81 -9.18
N LEU A 144 13.05 11.59 -8.74
CA LEU A 144 12.26 11.37 -7.52
C LEU A 144 12.98 11.91 -6.29
N TYR A 145 14.30 11.71 -6.18
CA TYR A 145 15.09 12.28 -5.09
C TYR A 145 14.95 13.80 -5.02
N VAL A 146 15.11 14.50 -6.15
CA VAL A 146 14.98 15.96 -6.22
C VAL A 146 13.57 16.41 -5.82
N PHE A 147 12.51 15.76 -6.31
CA PHE A 147 11.15 16.06 -5.87
C PHE A 147 10.94 15.78 -4.38
N ALA A 148 11.56 14.71 -3.87
CA ALA A 148 11.42 14.29 -2.48
C ALA A 148 12.08 15.24 -1.47
N LEU A 149 12.97 16.13 -1.92
CA LEU A 149 13.51 17.22 -1.09
C LEU A 149 12.43 18.25 -0.70
N PHE A 150 11.36 18.37 -1.50
CA PHE A 150 10.27 19.31 -1.25
C PHE A 150 9.03 18.64 -0.66
N LEU A 151 8.74 17.40 -1.06
CA LEU A 151 7.57 16.63 -0.62
C LEU A 151 8.00 15.20 -0.28
N PRO A 152 7.88 14.72 0.97
CA PRO A 152 8.32 13.39 1.36
C PRO A 152 7.63 12.27 0.56
N LEU A 153 8.27 11.82 -0.52
CA LEU A 153 7.76 10.81 -1.45
C LEU A 153 8.78 9.71 -1.74
N PHE A 154 9.98 9.79 -1.16
CA PHE A 154 11.03 8.82 -1.44
C PHE A 154 10.79 7.53 -0.65
N VAL A 155 10.29 6.52 -1.35
CA VAL A 155 10.12 5.18 -0.79
C VAL A 155 10.67 4.18 -1.81
N PRO A 156 11.59 3.27 -1.43
CA PRO A 156 12.22 2.32 -2.35
C PRO A 156 11.23 1.57 -3.24
N ARG A 157 10.07 1.16 -2.70
CA ARG A 157 9.03 0.43 -3.44
C ARG A 157 8.44 1.21 -4.62
N TYR A 158 8.49 2.54 -4.61
CA TYR A 158 8.04 3.37 -5.73
C TYR A 158 9.01 3.39 -6.90
N LEU A 159 10.25 2.94 -6.72
CA LEU A 159 11.27 2.85 -7.77
C LEU A 159 11.56 1.42 -8.22
N VAL A 160 10.84 0.41 -7.70
CA VAL A 160 11.07 -1.01 -8.05
C VAL A 160 10.92 -1.27 -9.55
N PHE A 161 10.08 -0.52 -10.26
CA PHE A 161 9.96 -0.63 -11.71
C PHE A 161 11.29 -0.37 -12.44
N SER A 162 12.18 0.45 -11.86
CA SER A 162 13.51 0.77 -12.42
C SER A 162 14.59 -0.23 -12.04
N ALA A 163 14.36 -1.08 -11.03
CA ALA A 163 15.34 -2.07 -10.54
C ALA A 163 15.85 -3.05 -11.62
N PRO A 164 15.04 -3.52 -12.60
CA PRO A 164 15.53 -4.38 -13.68
C PRO A 164 16.68 -3.78 -14.49
N ALA A 165 16.79 -2.45 -14.54
CA ALA A 165 17.89 -1.76 -15.20
C ALA A 165 19.25 -2.12 -14.60
N ILE A 166 19.34 -2.42 -13.30
CA ILE A 166 20.58 -2.85 -12.64
C ILE A 166 21.12 -4.11 -13.31
N ALA A 167 20.27 -5.11 -13.51
CA ALA A 167 20.63 -6.35 -14.18
C ALA A 167 20.99 -6.11 -15.65
N MET A 168 20.29 -5.22 -16.35
CA MET A 168 20.62 -4.85 -17.74
C MET A 168 22.00 -4.18 -17.86
N ILE A 169 22.32 -3.24 -16.96
CA ILE A 169 23.62 -2.57 -16.92
C ILE A 169 24.74 -3.58 -16.63
N ALA A 170 24.54 -4.47 -15.64
CA ALA A 170 25.49 -5.52 -15.30
C ALA A 170 25.70 -6.49 -16.47
N ALA A 171 24.63 -6.93 -17.13
CA ALA A 171 24.70 -7.85 -18.28
C ALA A 171 25.51 -7.26 -19.45
N LEU A 172 25.24 -6.00 -19.82
CA LEU A 172 25.99 -5.32 -20.89
C LEU A 172 27.46 -5.12 -20.53
N ALA A 173 27.76 -4.77 -19.28
CA ALA A 173 29.14 -4.64 -18.80
C ALA A 173 29.88 -5.99 -18.88
N LEU A 174 29.25 -7.06 -18.41
CA LEU A 174 29.82 -8.41 -18.43
C LEU A 174 30.02 -8.93 -19.85
N ASP A 175 29.09 -8.67 -20.78
CA ASP A 175 29.26 -9.01 -22.21
C ASP A 175 30.46 -8.30 -22.84
N GLY A 176 30.64 -7.00 -22.55
CA GLY A 176 31.80 -6.25 -23.02
C GLY A 176 33.12 -6.78 -22.43
N ILE A 177 33.14 -7.11 -21.15
CA ILE A 177 34.31 -7.67 -20.45
C ILE A 177 34.62 -9.08 -20.97
N TRP A 178 33.60 -9.91 -21.23
CA TRP A 178 33.74 -11.30 -21.68
C TRP A 178 34.63 -11.41 -22.92
N ARG A 179 34.44 -10.50 -23.89
CA ARG A 179 35.21 -10.46 -25.15
C ARG A 179 36.71 -10.31 -24.94
N ARG A 180 37.15 -9.75 -23.81
CA ARG A 180 38.57 -9.50 -23.49
C ARG A 180 39.08 -10.41 -22.38
N ARG A 181 38.25 -10.72 -21.39
CA ARG A 181 38.61 -11.44 -20.16
C ARG A 181 37.43 -12.31 -19.68
N ALA A 182 37.18 -13.41 -20.39
CA ALA A 182 36.09 -14.33 -20.11
C ALA A 182 36.06 -14.80 -18.64
N LEU A 183 37.20 -15.17 -18.06
CA LEU A 183 37.27 -15.62 -16.66
C LEU A 183 36.73 -14.56 -15.67
N LEU A 184 37.11 -13.29 -15.84
CA LEU A 184 36.62 -12.20 -14.98
C LEU A 184 35.12 -11.99 -15.15
N ALA A 185 34.61 -12.06 -16.38
CA ALA A 185 33.19 -11.94 -16.65
C ALA A 185 32.40 -13.12 -16.03
N THR A 186 32.91 -14.36 -16.13
CA THR A 186 32.30 -15.53 -15.48
C THR A 186 32.23 -15.37 -13.97
N VAL A 187 33.36 -15.00 -13.33
CA VAL A 187 33.41 -14.79 -11.88
C VAL A 187 32.46 -13.67 -11.46
N GLY A 188 32.44 -12.55 -12.20
CA GLY A 188 31.52 -11.45 -11.95
C GLY A 188 30.05 -11.87 -12.06
N LEU A 189 29.70 -12.67 -13.07
CA LEU A 189 28.35 -13.21 -13.25
C LEU A 189 27.96 -14.13 -12.07
N LEU A 190 28.85 -15.05 -11.68
CA LEU A 190 28.58 -15.97 -10.56
C LEU A 190 28.39 -15.19 -9.25
N LEU A 191 29.22 -14.19 -8.97
CA LEU A 191 29.06 -13.33 -7.80
C LEU A 191 27.73 -12.58 -7.83
N PHE A 192 27.34 -12.03 -8.99
CA PHE A 192 26.05 -11.35 -9.14
C PHE A 192 24.88 -12.30 -8.87
N VAL A 193 24.91 -13.52 -9.40
CA VAL A 193 23.88 -14.54 -9.14
C VAL A 193 23.82 -14.91 -7.66
N VAL A 194 24.95 -15.15 -7.01
CA VAL A 194 25.01 -15.46 -5.57
C VAL A 194 24.39 -14.33 -4.73
N VAL A 195 24.69 -13.07 -5.07
CA VAL A 195 24.11 -11.90 -4.40
C VAL A 195 22.59 -11.87 -4.59
N GLN A 196 22.09 -12.08 -5.82
CA GLN A 196 20.65 -12.10 -6.08
C GLN A 196 19.94 -13.26 -5.38
N LEU A 197 20.58 -14.44 -5.28
CA LEU A 197 20.06 -15.58 -4.52
C LEU A 197 20.00 -15.31 -3.02
N ASN A 198 20.98 -14.57 -2.48
CA ASN A 198 20.94 -14.12 -1.09
C ASN A 198 19.76 -13.16 -0.85
N GLY A 199 19.56 -12.17 -1.72
CA GLY A 199 18.42 -11.27 -1.67
C GLY A 199 17.08 -12.01 -1.78
N LEU A 200 16.96 -12.98 -2.70
CA LEU A 200 15.78 -13.83 -2.83
C LEU A 200 15.53 -14.65 -1.56
N THR A 201 16.57 -15.20 -0.95
CA THR A 201 16.47 -15.93 0.33
C THR A 201 15.98 -15.01 1.45
N ALA A 202 16.45 -13.77 1.49
CA ALA A 202 16.00 -12.78 2.47
C ALA A 202 14.49 -12.48 2.32
N VAL A 203 13.98 -12.39 1.08
CA VAL A 203 12.54 -12.22 0.81
C VAL A 203 11.73 -13.43 1.29
N TYR A 204 12.15 -14.65 0.97
CA TYR A 204 11.45 -15.86 1.42
C TYR A 204 11.47 -16.03 2.94
N ARG A 205 12.56 -15.60 3.59
CA ARG A 205 12.68 -15.61 5.06
C ARG A 205 12.03 -14.39 5.71
N GLN A 206 11.49 -13.44 4.94
CA GLN A 206 10.92 -12.18 5.43
C GLN A 206 11.90 -11.39 6.31
N THR A 207 13.18 -11.42 5.93
CA THR A 207 14.26 -10.65 6.56
C THR A 207 14.77 -9.54 5.66
N ASP A 208 14.11 -9.29 4.52
CA ASP A 208 14.45 -8.19 3.64
C ASP A 208 14.13 -6.82 4.23
N GLY A 209 14.85 -5.81 3.75
CA GLY A 209 14.75 -4.43 4.18
C GLY A 209 13.82 -3.57 3.34
N LEU A 210 13.02 -4.14 2.44
CA LEU A 210 12.03 -3.38 1.69
C LEU A 210 10.83 -3.06 2.59
N SER A 211 10.25 -1.87 2.41
CA SER A 211 9.14 -1.42 3.23
C SER A 211 7.93 -2.36 3.12
N GLY A 212 7.43 -2.85 4.27
CA GLY A 212 6.22 -3.68 4.36
C GLY A 212 6.48 -5.11 4.84
N THR A 213 7.70 -5.64 4.67
CA THR A 213 8.06 -6.99 5.12
C THR A 213 7.97 -7.14 6.64
N ASN A 214 8.42 -6.12 7.36
CA ASN A 214 8.28 -6.04 8.82
C ASN A 214 6.81 -6.14 9.25
N TYR A 215 5.89 -5.41 8.60
CA TYR A 215 4.46 -5.52 8.92
C TYR A 215 3.93 -6.93 8.69
N ARG A 216 4.30 -7.58 7.58
CA ARG A 216 3.87 -8.96 7.31
C ARG A 216 4.40 -9.96 8.35
N ARG A 217 5.68 -9.84 8.72
CA ARG A 217 6.35 -10.73 9.67
C ARG A 217 5.90 -10.48 11.11
N ASP A 218 5.87 -9.22 11.53
CA ASP A 218 5.69 -8.83 12.93
C ASP A 218 4.21 -8.82 13.35
N THR A 219 3.26 -8.89 12.41
CA THR A 219 1.82 -8.96 12.74
C THR A 219 1.24 -10.36 12.58
N GLU A 220 1.88 -11.21 11.78
CA GLU A 220 1.40 -12.56 11.42
C GLU A 220 -0.12 -12.61 11.13
N PHE A 221 -0.67 -11.54 10.54
CA PHE A 221 -2.12 -11.32 10.51
C PHE A 221 -2.89 -12.48 9.86
N GLY A 222 -2.31 -13.10 8.83
CA GLY A 222 -2.91 -14.29 8.20
C GLY A 222 -3.03 -15.50 9.13
N GLN A 223 -2.09 -15.69 10.08
CA GLN A 223 -2.22 -16.74 11.10
C GLN A 223 -3.29 -16.40 12.12
N LEU A 224 -3.39 -15.12 12.52
CA LEU A 224 -4.43 -14.62 13.41
C LEU A 224 -5.82 -14.86 12.80
N VAL A 225 -6.04 -14.45 11.54
CA VAL A 225 -7.31 -14.67 10.84
C VAL A 225 -7.58 -16.15 10.65
N LYS A 226 -6.58 -16.98 10.32
CA LYS A 226 -6.76 -18.44 10.23
C LYS A 226 -7.27 -19.06 11.53
N ARG A 227 -6.75 -18.62 12.69
CA ARG A 227 -7.22 -19.08 14.01
C ARG A 227 -8.61 -18.52 14.34
N LEU A 228 -8.90 -17.29 13.93
CA LEU A 228 -10.25 -16.72 14.04
C LEU A 228 -11.24 -17.56 13.23
N ASN A 229 -10.95 -17.87 11.97
CA ASN A 229 -11.81 -18.68 11.10
C ASN A 229 -12.13 -20.06 11.70
N GLN A 230 -11.19 -20.66 12.46
CA GLN A 230 -11.39 -21.95 13.12
C GLN A 230 -12.34 -21.88 14.33
N ASN A 231 -12.51 -20.70 14.93
CA ASN A 231 -13.30 -20.49 16.14
C ASN A 231 -14.56 -19.65 15.90
N ALA A 232 -14.69 -19.07 14.71
CA ALA A 232 -15.84 -18.27 14.32
C ALA A 232 -17.08 -19.15 14.14
N LEU A 233 -18.20 -18.68 14.67
CA LEU A 233 -19.51 -19.30 14.51
C LEU A 233 -20.43 -18.45 13.63
N PRO A 234 -21.44 -19.05 12.98
CA PRO A 234 -22.48 -18.29 12.30
C PRO A 234 -23.15 -17.30 13.27
N GLY A 235 -23.17 -16.03 12.89
CA GLY A 235 -23.72 -14.94 13.72
C GLY A 235 -22.71 -14.24 14.63
N ASP A 236 -21.43 -14.65 14.61
CA ASP A 236 -20.36 -13.85 15.21
C ASP A 236 -20.24 -12.50 14.46
N GLU A 237 -19.96 -11.43 15.21
CA GLU A 237 -19.64 -10.11 14.64
C GLU A 237 -18.12 -9.89 14.69
N VAL A 238 -17.56 -9.25 13.65
CA VAL A 238 -16.15 -8.88 13.61
C VAL A 238 -16.02 -7.37 13.55
N ILE A 239 -15.36 -6.78 14.54
CA ILE A 239 -15.01 -5.37 14.62
C ILE A 239 -13.51 -5.21 14.45
N ILE A 240 -13.10 -4.45 13.44
CA ILE A 240 -11.70 -4.13 13.16
C ILE A 240 -11.44 -2.68 13.58
N ALA A 241 -10.53 -2.48 14.53
CA ALA A 241 -10.24 -1.17 15.10
C ALA A 241 -9.63 -0.20 14.07
N ASN A 242 -8.85 -0.73 13.13
CA ASN A 242 -8.14 0.06 12.12
C ASN A 242 -8.48 -0.43 10.70
N PRO A 243 -9.17 0.39 9.88
CA PRO A 243 -9.57 0.03 8.52
C PRO A 243 -8.41 -0.38 7.60
N PHE A 244 -7.17 0.01 7.93
CA PHE A 244 -5.97 -0.43 7.23
C PHE A 244 -5.89 -1.96 7.06
N TRP A 245 -6.41 -2.73 8.03
CA TRP A 245 -6.39 -4.19 8.00
C TRP A 245 -7.46 -4.83 7.12
N TYR A 246 -8.44 -4.07 6.64
CA TYR A 246 -9.56 -4.60 5.84
C TYR A 246 -9.10 -5.48 4.66
N PRO A 247 -8.18 -5.04 3.78
CA PRO A 247 -7.83 -5.82 2.60
C PRO A 247 -7.13 -7.13 2.98
N THR A 248 -6.33 -7.12 4.04
CA THR A 248 -5.66 -8.31 4.55
C THR A 248 -6.65 -9.24 5.23
N PHE A 249 -7.64 -8.70 5.95
CA PHE A 249 -8.72 -9.48 6.57
C PHE A 249 -9.53 -10.18 5.49
N THR A 250 -10.07 -9.46 4.51
CA THR A 250 -10.87 -10.04 3.42
C THR A 250 -10.09 -11.06 2.60
N TYR A 251 -8.76 -10.93 2.49
CA TYR A 251 -7.93 -11.91 1.78
C TYR A 251 -7.81 -13.25 2.53
N TYR A 252 -7.73 -13.23 3.87
CA TYR A 252 -7.56 -14.44 4.68
C TYR A 252 -8.85 -14.97 5.30
N ASP A 253 -9.89 -14.14 5.42
CA ASP A 253 -11.17 -14.52 5.98
C ASP A 253 -11.87 -15.53 5.09
N THR A 254 -12.43 -16.56 5.74
CA THR A 254 -13.25 -17.59 5.09
C THR A 254 -14.58 -17.77 5.81
N THR A 255 -14.87 -16.93 6.81
CA THR A 255 -16.10 -17.01 7.60
C THR A 255 -17.30 -16.43 6.86
N GLY A 256 -17.05 -15.49 5.93
CA GLY A 256 -18.10 -14.76 5.22
C GLY A 256 -18.77 -13.68 6.07
N ILE A 257 -18.16 -13.34 7.22
CA ILE A 257 -18.62 -12.25 8.09
C ILE A 257 -18.14 -10.93 7.49
N ASP A 258 -19.07 -10.04 7.16
CA ASP A 258 -18.73 -8.68 6.75
C ASP A 258 -18.25 -7.88 7.97
N PRO A 259 -16.98 -7.42 8.02
CA PRO A 259 -16.45 -6.74 9.18
C PRO A 259 -17.01 -5.33 9.33
N ARG A 260 -17.17 -4.89 10.58
CA ARG A 260 -17.42 -3.49 10.95
C ARG A 260 -16.12 -2.83 11.39
N PHE A 261 -16.05 -1.50 11.28
CA PHE A 261 -14.86 -0.71 11.55
C PHE A 261 -15.11 0.29 12.65
N GLU A 262 -14.20 0.30 13.62
CA GLU A 262 -14.25 1.29 14.69
C GLU A 262 -13.92 2.68 14.14
N VAL A 263 -14.88 3.61 14.26
CA VAL A 263 -14.70 5.00 13.85
C VAL A 263 -14.36 5.83 15.09
N ARG A 264 -13.06 6.02 15.33
CA ARG A 264 -12.54 6.88 16.41
C ARG A 264 -12.40 8.35 16.00
N SER A 265 -12.28 8.60 14.69
CA SER A 265 -12.27 9.95 14.11
C SER A 265 -13.69 10.40 13.76
N SER A 266 -13.83 11.49 12.98
CA SER A 266 -15.15 11.88 12.47
C SER A 266 -15.65 10.89 11.40
N ILE A 267 -16.98 10.71 11.33
CA ILE A 267 -17.62 9.93 10.26
C ILE A 267 -17.20 10.47 8.88
N ASP A 268 -17.14 11.80 8.73
CA ASP A 268 -16.73 12.43 7.48
C ASP A 268 -15.31 12.03 7.06
N ASP A 269 -14.38 11.90 8.00
CA ASP A 269 -13.01 11.48 7.70
C ASP A 269 -12.93 10.00 7.35
N TYR A 270 -13.70 9.15 8.04
CA TYR A 270 -13.83 7.74 7.67
C TYR A 270 -14.43 7.57 6.26
N LEU A 271 -15.47 8.33 5.91
CA LEU A 271 -16.08 8.29 4.57
C LEU A 271 -15.13 8.83 3.49
N LYS A 272 -14.35 9.87 3.78
CA LYS A 272 -13.29 10.34 2.87
C LYS A 272 -12.21 9.27 2.66
N LEU A 273 -11.82 8.57 3.73
CA LEU A 273 -10.81 7.52 3.70
C LEU A 273 -11.30 6.31 2.88
N THR A 274 -12.53 5.88 3.10
CA THR A 274 -13.17 4.76 2.39
C THR A 274 -13.65 5.13 0.99
N GLY A 275 -13.77 6.42 0.65
CA GLY A 275 -14.10 6.83 -0.71
C GLY A 275 -12.97 6.70 -1.75
N ARG A 276 -11.77 6.22 -1.35
CA ARG A 276 -10.58 6.19 -2.22
C ARG A 276 -9.72 4.94 -1.99
N GLY A 277 -8.91 4.62 -3.01
CA GLY A 277 -7.86 3.60 -2.91
C GLY A 277 -8.42 2.20 -2.63
N LEU A 278 -7.71 1.42 -1.81
CA LEU A 278 -8.10 0.03 -1.53
C LEU A 278 -9.30 -0.07 -0.58
N LEU A 279 -9.54 0.97 0.22
CA LEU A 279 -10.65 1.03 1.18
C LEU A 279 -11.99 1.33 0.51
N SER A 280 -12.00 1.78 -0.75
CA SER A 280 -13.24 1.89 -1.54
C SER A 280 -13.82 0.57 -1.98
N LEU A 281 -13.16 -0.55 -1.65
CA LEU A 281 -13.70 -1.89 -1.83
C LEU A 281 -14.66 -2.31 -0.70
N ILE A 282 -14.73 -1.53 0.39
CA ILE A 282 -15.75 -1.73 1.42
C ILE A 282 -17.12 -1.46 0.79
N LYS A 283 -17.95 -2.50 0.69
CA LYS A 283 -19.23 -2.47 -0.06
C LYS A 283 -20.20 -1.41 0.44
N ASP A 284 -20.34 -1.31 1.76
CA ASP A 284 -21.19 -0.31 2.41
C ASP A 284 -20.42 0.32 3.58
N PRO A 285 -19.71 1.43 3.32
CA PRO A 285 -18.97 2.12 4.36
C PRO A 285 -19.87 2.59 5.50
N LEU A 286 -21.12 3.00 5.24
CA LEU A 286 -22.01 3.50 6.29
C LEU A 286 -22.54 2.37 7.18
N ALA A 287 -22.95 1.25 6.59
CA ALA A 287 -23.42 0.10 7.37
C ALA A 287 -22.29 -0.61 8.13
N SER A 288 -21.05 -0.46 7.68
CA SER A 288 -19.87 -1.03 8.35
C SER A 288 -19.32 -0.17 9.49
N ILE A 289 -19.93 0.98 9.81
CA ILE A 289 -19.46 1.84 10.91
C ILE A 289 -19.83 1.22 12.27
N TYR A 290 -18.81 1.08 13.12
CA TYR A 290 -18.95 0.84 14.54
C TYR A 290 -18.54 2.10 15.32
N ILE A 291 -19.49 2.71 16.02
CA ILE A 291 -19.24 3.83 16.94
C ILE A 291 -19.51 3.35 18.36
N ASP A 292 -18.48 3.45 19.19
CA ASP A 292 -18.53 3.03 20.57
C ASP A 292 -19.63 3.76 21.35
N GLY A 293 -20.48 3.00 22.07
CA GLY A 293 -21.62 3.52 22.82
C GLY A 293 -22.84 3.95 22.00
N ILE A 294 -22.78 3.97 20.67
CA ILE A 294 -23.92 4.33 19.78
C ILE A 294 -24.41 3.11 19.02
N THR A 295 -23.49 2.30 18.48
CA THR A 295 -23.86 1.08 17.76
C THR A 295 -24.37 0.03 18.75
N VAL A 296 -25.68 -0.21 18.71
CA VAL A 296 -26.29 -1.31 19.45
C VAL A 296 -25.83 -2.61 18.80
N LEU A 297 -24.97 -3.34 19.49
CA LEU A 297 -24.74 -4.75 19.19
C LEU A 297 -26.04 -5.46 19.59
N ASP A 298 -26.79 -5.95 18.60
CA ASP A 298 -28.03 -6.69 18.85
C ASP A 298 -27.79 -7.75 19.94
N CYS A 299 -28.71 -7.92 20.88
CA CYS A 299 -28.61 -8.98 21.90
C CYS A 299 -28.47 -10.39 21.29
N ARG A 300 -28.70 -10.54 19.97
CA ARG A 300 -28.45 -11.75 19.18
C ARG A 300 -26.97 -11.99 18.89
N SER A 301 -26.16 -10.94 18.70
CA SER A 301 -24.71 -11.03 18.50
C SER A 301 -24.06 -11.30 19.84
N GLN A 302 -24.21 -12.53 20.33
CA GLN A 302 -23.66 -12.95 21.62
C GLN A 302 -22.14 -13.03 21.60
N ARG A 303 -21.50 -12.97 20.43
CA ARG A 303 -20.07 -13.22 20.23
C ARG A 303 -19.50 -12.16 19.30
N VAL A 304 -18.57 -11.37 19.83
CA VAL A 304 -17.94 -10.26 19.12
C VAL A 304 -16.44 -10.45 19.12
N TRP A 305 -15.86 -10.52 17.92
CA TRP A 305 -14.43 -10.47 17.70
C TRP A 305 -13.99 -9.03 17.55
N TRP A 306 -13.06 -8.60 18.38
CA TRP A 306 -12.42 -7.30 18.26
C TRP A 306 -10.97 -7.48 17.84
N ILE A 307 -10.61 -6.98 16.67
CA ILE A 307 -9.27 -7.03 16.11
C ILE A 307 -8.64 -5.65 16.24
N THR A 308 -7.53 -5.57 16.97
CA THR A 308 -6.86 -4.29 17.27
C THR A 308 -5.34 -4.39 17.19
N ASP A 309 -4.72 -3.28 16.80
CA ASP A 309 -3.27 -3.06 16.92
C ASP A 309 -2.86 -2.93 18.40
N ALA A 310 -1.61 -3.24 18.72
CA ALA A 310 -1.04 -3.15 20.07
C ALA A 310 -1.14 -1.73 20.65
N ASP A 311 -0.94 -0.70 19.82
CA ASP A 311 -1.03 0.71 20.23
C ASP A 311 -2.45 1.12 20.64
N LEU A 312 -3.46 0.43 20.12
CA LEU A 312 -4.87 0.70 20.38
C LEU A 312 -5.45 -0.23 21.46
N HIS A 313 -4.67 -1.19 21.96
CA HIS A 313 -5.11 -2.16 22.97
C HIS A 313 -5.49 -1.51 24.32
N ALA A 314 -4.83 -0.41 24.69
CA ALA A 314 -5.11 0.29 25.95
C ALA A 314 -6.50 0.95 25.95
N ASP A 315 -6.96 1.40 24.78
CA ASP A 315 -8.22 2.10 24.60
C ASP A 315 -9.32 1.14 24.18
N ARG A 316 -9.76 0.28 25.11
CA ARG A 316 -10.83 -0.69 24.82
C ARG A 316 -12.16 0.02 24.56
N PRO A 317 -12.94 -0.43 23.56
CA PRO A 317 -14.31 0.04 23.35
C PRO A 317 -15.20 -0.35 24.53
N GLN A 318 -16.31 0.36 24.77
CA GLN A 318 -17.22 0.17 25.91
C GLN A 318 -17.68 -1.28 26.07
N PHE A 319 -17.97 -2.00 24.97
CA PHE A 319 -18.38 -3.41 25.07
C PHE A 319 -17.31 -4.33 25.65
N ALA A 320 -16.04 -3.92 25.62
CA ALA A 320 -14.88 -4.68 26.07
C ALA A 320 -14.30 -4.16 27.41
N LYS A 321 -14.79 -3.04 27.96
CA LYS A 321 -14.27 -2.46 29.21
C LYS A 321 -14.59 -3.32 30.43
N ASP A 322 -15.82 -3.83 30.50
CA ASP A 322 -16.30 -4.60 31.66
C ASP A 322 -16.32 -6.12 31.42
N ARG A 323 -15.84 -6.57 30.24
CA ARG A 323 -15.86 -7.98 29.84
C ARG A 323 -14.46 -8.55 29.75
N THR A 324 -14.29 -9.77 30.24
CA THR A 324 -13.08 -10.56 30.00
C THR A 324 -13.22 -11.33 28.69
N PRO A 325 -12.23 -11.28 27.78
CA PRO A 325 -12.28 -12.04 26.55
C PRO A 325 -12.27 -13.55 26.86
N VAL A 326 -13.19 -14.29 26.24
CA VAL A 326 -13.29 -15.76 26.36
C VAL A 326 -12.15 -16.44 25.62
N LEU A 327 -11.72 -15.85 24.51
CA LEU A 327 -10.58 -16.32 23.74
C LEU A 327 -9.76 -15.11 23.27
N THR A 328 -8.45 -15.24 23.37
CA THR A 328 -7.51 -14.24 22.84
C THR A 328 -6.58 -14.92 21.85
N ILE A 329 -6.46 -14.32 20.67
CA ILE A 329 -5.55 -14.75 19.62
C ILE A 329 -4.52 -13.63 19.43
N HIS A 330 -3.29 -13.90 19.83
CA HIS A 330 -2.17 -12.99 19.60
C HIS A 330 -1.58 -13.23 18.20
N GLY A 331 -1.35 -12.14 17.47
CA GLY A 331 -0.58 -12.10 16.23
C GLY A 331 0.43 -10.96 16.31
N GLY A 332 1.61 -11.22 16.88
CA GLY A 332 2.65 -10.20 17.10
C GLY A 332 2.09 -8.85 17.58
N ASN A 333 2.10 -7.82 16.73
CA ASN A 333 1.60 -6.47 17.04
C ASN A 333 0.07 -6.25 16.89
N ILE A 334 -0.69 -7.29 16.57
CA ILE A 334 -2.15 -7.28 16.44
C ILE A 334 -2.72 -8.39 17.32
N SER A 335 -3.92 -8.19 17.85
CA SER A 335 -4.61 -9.23 18.59
C SER A 335 -6.09 -9.24 18.26
N ALA A 336 -6.67 -10.44 18.28
CA ALA A 336 -8.10 -10.65 18.19
C ALA A 336 -8.64 -11.16 19.53
N TYR A 337 -9.67 -10.50 20.03
CA TYR A 337 -10.30 -10.81 21.30
C TYR A 337 -11.75 -11.20 21.05
N LEU A 338 -12.14 -12.38 21.51
CA LEU A 338 -13.53 -12.84 21.48
C LEU A 338 -14.20 -12.48 22.80
N PHE A 339 -15.25 -11.67 22.72
CA PHE A 339 -16.12 -11.36 23.85
C PHE A 339 -17.45 -12.05 23.67
N THR A 340 -17.98 -12.60 24.75
CA THR A 340 -19.36 -13.08 24.77
C THR A 340 -20.28 -12.10 25.51
N ALA A 341 -21.59 -12.24 25.34
CA ALA A 341 -22.53 -11.65 26.29
C ALA A 341 -22.24 -12.20 27.70
N ASP A 342 -22.28 -11.35 28.72
CA ASP A 342 -22.11 -11.80 30.11
C ASP A 342 -23.19 -12.84 30.42
N SER A 343 -22.77 -14.02 30.89
CA SER A 343 -23.73 -14.93 31.49
C SER A 343 -24.24 -14.23 32.74
N VAL A 344 -25.51 -13.82 32.75
CA VAL A 344 -26.19 -13.41 33.98
C VAL A 344 -25.85 -14.48 35.04
N PRO A 345 -25.25 -14.11 36.19
CA PRO A 345 -24.90 -15.09 37.20
C PRO A 345 -26.13 -15.93 37.55
N ALA A 346 -25.95 -17.25 37.67
CA ALA A 346 -27.02 -18.21 37.97
C ALA A 346 -27.75 -17.95 39.31
N SER A 347 -27.39 -16.91 40.07
CA SER A 347 -28.12 -16.42 41.22
C SER A 347 -29.28 -15.46 40.90
N ALA A 348 -29.50 -15.08 39.64
CA ALA A 348 -30.68 -14.32 39.20
C ALA A 348 -31.67 -15.15 38.35
N GLN A 349 -31.58 -16.50 38.40
CA GLN A 349 -32.58 -17.40 37.81
C GLN A 349 -33.81 -17.65 38.71
N ALA A 350 -33.96 -16.89 39.79
CA ALA A 350 -35.23 -16.79 40.51
C ALA A 350 -35.71 -15.34 40.44
N SER A 351 -36.85 -15.13 39.77
CA SER A 351 -37.44 -13.83 39.38
C SER A 351 -36.66 -13.14 38.25
N THR A 352 -37.00 -13.35 36.99
CA THR A 352 -38.21 -12.76 36.41
C THR A 352 -38.52 -13.53 35.13
N TYR A 353 -39.56 -14.37 35.18
CA TYR A 353 -40.20 -14.83 33.94
C TYR A 353 -40.69 -13.60 33.20
N CYS A 354 -40.20 -13.42 31.98
CA CYS A 354 -40.74 -12.50 31.00
C CYS A 354 -42.20 -12.93 30.70
N THR A 355 -43.13 -12.52 31.56
CA THR A 355 -44.56 -12.67 31.37
C THR A 355 -45.06 -11.39 30.73
N LEU A 356 -45.01 -11.36 29.40
CA LEU A 356 -45.83 -10.47 28.60
C LEU A 356 -47.30 -10.79 28.88
N LYS A 357 -47.91 -10.08 29.83
CA LYS A 357 -49.35 -9.90 29.85
C LYS A 357 -49.71 -8.94 28.71
N PRO A 358 -50.58 -9.31 27.75
CA PRO A 358 -51.05 -8.37 26.75
C PRO A 358 -51.95 -7.34 27.44
N ARG A 359 -51.58 -6.06 27.35
CA ARG A 359 -52.47 -4.94 27.67
C ARG A 359 -53.39 -4.70 26.48
N PRO A 360 -54.68 -4.37 26.67
CA PRO A 360 -55.65 -4.32 25.58
C PRO A 360 -55.36 -3.18 24.60
N LEU A 361 -55.66 -3.42 23.32
CA LEU A 361 -55.63 -2.44 22.24
C LEU A 361 -56.52 -1.23 22.56
N PRO A 362 -56.02 0.02 22.46
CA PRO A 362 -56.87 1.17 22.26
C PRO A 362 -57.30 1.24 20.79
N ALA A 363 -58.58 1.51 20.60
CA ALA A 363 -59.29 1.54 19.33
C ALA A 363 -58.65 2.46 18.27
N ALA A 364 -58.82 2.06 17.01
CA ALA A 364 -58.43 2.82 15.83
C ALA A 364 -59.10 4.21 15.81
N GLN A 365 -58.29 5.27 15.81
CA GLN A 365 -58.68 6.59 15.34
C GLN A 365 -57.47 7.28 14.69
N ASN A 366 -57.50 7.28 13.35
CA ASN A 366 -56.92 8.23 12.41
C ASN A 366 -55.63 8.98 12.82
N CYS A 367 -54.50 8.60 12.22
CA CYS A 367 -53.33 9.46 12.04
C CYS A 367 -52.94 9.52 10.56
N PRO A 368 -52.58 10.70 10.03
CA PRO A 368 -52.33 10.95 8.60
C PRO A 368 -50.97 10.38 8.15
N PRO A 369 -50.72 10.23 6.84
CA PRO A 369 -49.48 9.64 6.34
C PRO A 369 -48.26 10.52 6.68
N ALA A 370 -47.12 9.87 6.88
CA ALA A 370 -45.85 10.47 7.27
C ALA A 370 -45.37 11.54 6.27
N PRO A 371 -44.80 12.67 6.74
CA PRO A 371 -44.15 13.61 5.85
C PRO A 371 -42.81 13.05 5.37
N SER A 372 -42.66 13.05 4.05
CA SER A 372 -41.45 12.70 3.31
C SER A 372 -40.27 13.61 3.68
N ALA A 373 -39.06 13.05 3.65
CA ALA A 373 -37.82 13.74 3.93
C ALA A 373 -37.65 15.00 3.04
N THR A 374 -37.53 16.16 3.67
CA THR A 374 -37.05 17.39 3.03
C THR A 374 -35.90 17.99 3.84
N SER A 375 -34.76 18.14 3.15
CA SER A 375 -33.66 19.14 3.18
C SER A 375 -33.43 20.13 4.37
N ALA A 376 -34.01 19.99 5.56
CA ALA A 376 -34.02 21.09 6.54
C ALA A 376 -33.14 20.90 7.80
N ASN A 377 -32.47 19.76 8.01
CA ASN A 377 -31.62 19.54 9.19
C ASN A 377 -30.10 19.62 8.91
N ARG A 378 -29.70 20.46 7.94
CA ARG A 378 -28.35 21.03 7.93
C ARG A 378 -28.37 22.22 8.88
N THR A 379 -27.53 22.15 9.92
CA THR A 379 -27.06 23.21 10.84
C THR A 379 -27.46 23.03 12.30
N ARG A 380 -26.43 23.16 13.15
CA ARG A 380 -26.34 23.29 14.62
C ARG A 380 -25.54 22.13 15.22
N HIS A 381 -24.46 22.30 15.98
CA HIS A 381 -23.68 23.47 16.39
C HIS A 381 -22.28 22.95 16.72
N SER A 382 -21.27 23.64 16.22
CA SER A 382 -19.91 23.66 16.77
C SER A 382 -19.92 24.31 18.15
N LEU A 383 -19.18 23.77 19.12
CA LEU A 383 -18.66 24.46 20.31
C LEU A 383 -17.45 23.64 20.89
N PRO A 384 -16.54 24.26 21.67
CA PRO A 384 -15.10 24.16 21.44
C PRO A 384 -14.27 23.72 22.67
N ARG A 385 -13.25 22.89 22.47
CA ARG A 385 -11.81 23.19 22.66
C ARG A 385 -10.99 21.92 22.50
#